data_AF-A0A3D0NMK1-F1
#
_entry.id   AF-A0A3D0NMK1-F1
#
_cell.length_a   1.000
_cell.length_b   1.000
_cell.length_c   1.000
_cell.angle_alpha   90.00
_cell.angle_beta   90.00
_cell.angle_gamma   90.00
#
_symmetry.space_group_name_H-M   'P 1'
#
loop_
_entity.id
_entity.type
_entity.pdbx_description
1 polymer ?
#
loop_
_entity_poly.entity_id
_entity_poly.type
_entity_poly.pdbx_seq_one_letter_code
_entity_poly.pdbx_strand_id
1 'polypeptide(L)'
;DRVLAGVKPHLMVTDPPYGVEYDPSWRADAGVNKNKDKLGKVENDDRADWRDAWVLFTGEVAYVWHAGRHASAVQASIESAEFEIRSQIVWVKDRFALSRGHYHWQHEPCWYAVKKGGTGHWQGDRKQSTVWQINAREDKGSGHGTQKPVECMRRPIENNSSPGQAVYEPFSGSGTTIIAAEQAGRACYAIELSPSYVQIAIDRWEAFTGLKAIKVDA
;
A
#
# COMPACT_ATOMS: atom_id res chain seq x y z
N ASP A 1 6.63 5.18 -17.63
CA ASP A 1 6.00 5.64 -18.89
C ASP A 1 4.86 4.76 -19.38
N ARG A 2 5.08 3.48 -19.72
CA ARG A 2 4.01 2.62 -20.29
C ARG A 2 2.77 2.52 -19.41
N VAL A 3 2.94 2.23 -18.11
CA VAL A 3 1.81 2.14 -17.18
C VAL A 3 1.00 3.43 -17.14
N LEU A 4 1.67 4.58 -17.19
CA LEU A 4 1.04 5.90 -17.04
C LEU A 4 0.31 6.35 -18.31
N ALA A 5 0.66 5.85 -19.49
CA ALA A 5 0.03 6.22 -20.77
C ALA A 5 -0.17 7.74 -20.97
N GLY A 6 0.82 8.54 -20.55
CA GLY A 6 0.79 10.01 -20.62
C GLY A 6 0.06 10.71 -19.46
N VAL A 7 -0.62 9.96 -18.59
CA VAL A 7 -1.24 10.48 -17.37
C VAL A 7 -0.17 10.82 -16.34
N LYS A 8 -0.41 11.89 -15.57
CA LYS A 8 0.50 12.34 -14.50
C LYS A 8 -0.26 12.35 -13.17
N PRO A 9 -0.29 11.22 -12.44
CA PRO A 9 -0.89 11.17 -11.11
C PRO A 9 -0.15 12.12 -10.17
N HIS A 10 -0.89 12.94 -9.40
CA HIS A 10 -0.30 13.81 -8.38
C HIS A 10 -0.22 13.13 -7.00
N LEU A 11 -0.90 12.00 -6.82
CA LEU A 11 -1.00 11.24 -5.58
C LEU A 11 -0.47 9.81 -5.74
N MET A 12 0.40 9.39 -4.83
CA MET A 12 0.88 8.03 -4.64
C MET A 12 0.43 7.51 -3.27
N VAL A 13 -0.17 6.33 -3.24
CA VAL A 13 -0.58 5.63 -2.01
C VAL A 13 -0.09 4.21 -2.13
N THR A 14 0.87 3.81 -1.30
CA THR A 14 1.66 2.60 -1.59
C THR A 14 2.11 1.82 -0.37
N ASP A 15 2.24 0.50 -0.55
CA ASP A 15 2.63 -0.51 0.45
C ASP A 15 3.84 -1.32 -0.07
N PRO A 16 5.06 -0.74 -0.04
CA PRO A 16 6.25 -1.40 -0.54
C PRO A 16 6.62 -2.62 0.32
N PRO A 17 7.49 -3.53 -0.17
CA PRO A 17 8.19 -4.48 0.71
C PRO A 17 8.92 -3.72 1.83
N TYR A 18 8.85 -4.25 3.04
CA TYR A 18 9.26 -3.56 4.26
C TYR A 18 10.70 -3.85 4.70
N GLY A 19 11.41 -4.75 4.02
CA GLY A 19 12.77 -5.15 4.42
C GLY A 19 12.77 -6.06 5.65
N VAL A 20 11.68 -6.79 5.89
CA VAL A 20 11.51 -7.62 7.09
C VAL A 20 11.81 -9.09 6.83
N GLU A 21 12.28 -9.42 5.62
CA GLU A 21 12.57 -10.77 5.14
C GLU A 21 11.41 -11.70 5.46
N TYR A 22 10.21 -11.34 4.98
CA TYR A 22 9.00 -12.08 5.27
C TYR A 22 9.12 -13.54 4.81
N ASP A 23 9.33 -14.41 5.79
CA ASP A 23 9.32 -15.85 5.62
C ASP A 23 7.98 -16.41 6.14
N PRO A 24 7.08 -16.90 5.26
CA PRO A 24 5.85 -17.53 5.70
C PRO A 24 6.04 -18.98 6.18
N SER A 25 7.19 -19.62 5.89
CA SER A 25 7.44 -21.04 6.17
C SER A 25 7.54 -21.33 7.67
N TRP A 26 8.15 -20.44 8.46
CA TRP A 26 8.28 -20.67 9.90
C TRP A 26 6.93 -20.82 10.62
N ARG A 27 5.86 -20.18 10.12
CA ARG A 27 4.51 -20.33 10.69
C ARG A 27 3.89 -21.69 10.37
N ALA A 28 4.24 -22.27 9.22
CA ALA A 28 3.88 -23.64 8.88
C ALA A 28 4.67 -24.62 9.76
N ASP A 29 5.97 -24.40 9.93
CA ASP A 29 6.86 -25.25 10.74
C ASP A 29 6.52 -25.22 12.24
N ALA A 30 6.10 -24.06 12.75
CA ALA A 30 5.62 -23.91 14.12
C ALA A 30 4.20 -24.49 14.35
N GLY A 31 3.56 -25.07 13.33
CA GLY A 31 2.22 -25.65 13.42
C GLY A 31 1.08 -24.64 13.59
N VAL A 32 1.35 -23.34 13.38
CA VAL A 32 0.42 -22.24 13.65
C VAL A 32 -0.54 -22.01 12.47
N ASN A 33 -0.21 -22.48 11.26
CA ASN A 33 -1.01 -22.22 10.05
C ASN A 33 -1.30 -23.51 9.25
N LYS A 34 -2.58 -23.89 9.14
CA LYS A 34 -3.03 -25.09 8.39
C LYS A 34 -3.22 -24.87 6.88
N ASN A 35 -3.01 -23.65 6.39
CA ASN A 35 -3.38 -23.26 5.02
C ASN A 35 -2.11 -23.02 4.18
N LYS A 36 -1.74 -24.01 3.36
CA LYS A 36 -0.48 -24.05 2.59
C LYS A 36 -0.48 -23.16 1.33
N ASP A 37 -1.65 -22.70 0.89
CA ASP A 37 -1.80 -21.89 -0.33
C ASP A 37 -1.36 -20.42 -0.19
N LYS A 38 -0.78 -20.05 0.96
CA LYS A 38 -0.45 -18.66 1.32
C LYS A 38 1.05 -18.37 1.42
N LEU A 39 1.87 -19.17 0.72
CA LEU A 39 3.34 -19.15 0.79
C LEU A 39 3.97 -18.30 -0.34
N GLY A 40 3.37 -17.18 -0.70
CA GLY A 40 3.97 -16.25 -1.65
C GLY A 40 5.20 -15.58 -1.03
N LYS A 41 6.39 -15.79 -1.61
CA LYS A 41 7.58 -15.01 -1.28
C LYS A 41 7.35 -13.57 -1.74
N VAL A 42 7.69 -12.60 -0.89
CA VAL A 42 7.71 -11.19 -1.27
C VAL A 42 9.09 -10.91 -1.87
N GLU A 43 9.14 -10.57 -3.15
CA GLU A 43 10.41 -10.26 -3.81
C GLU A 43 10.98 -8.93 -3.30
N ASN A 44 12.30 -8.86 -3.14
CA ASN A 44 13.04 -7.69 -2.65
C ASN A 44 12.63 -7.21 -1.23
N ASP A 45 12.10 -8.09 -0.39
CA ASP A 45 11.78 -7.78 1.02
C ASP A 45 13.03 -7.85 1.95
N ASP A 46 14.23 -7.74 1.37
CA ASP A 46 15.52 -7.57 2.04
C ASP A 46 15.91 -6.09 2.21
N ARG A 47 15.13 -5.16 1.63
CA ARG A 47 15.35 -3.70 1.75
C ARG A 47 14.07 -2.97 2.12
N ALA A 48 14.24 -1.85 2.84
CA ALA A 48 13.18 -0.88 3.13
C ALA A 48 13.38 0.47 2.42
N ASP A 49 14.57 0.70 1.87
CA ASP A 49 14.89 1.92 1.11
C ASP A 49 14.42 1.74 -0.34
N TRP A 50 13.43 2.52 -0.75
CA TRP A 50 12.85 2.48 -2.10
C TRP A 50 13.02 3.82 -2.83
N ARG A 51 14.09 4.57 -2.55
CA ARG A 51 14.35 5.88 -3.16
C ARG A 51 14.21 5.90 -4.68
N ASP A 52 14.63 4.83 -5.34
CA ASP A 52 14.59 4.70 -6.80
C ASP A 52 13.15 4.73 -7.33
N ALA A 53 12.17 4.24 -6.55
CA ALA A 53 10.75 4.37 -6.90
C ALA A 53 10.23 5.79 -6.64
N TRP A 54 10.67 6.42 -5.54
CA TRP A 54 10.21 7.76 -5.15
C TRP A 54 10.69 8.84 -6.13
N VAL A 55 11.94 8.76 -6.61
CA VAL A 55 12.50 9.74 -7.56
C VAL A 55 11.81 9.71 -8.93
N LEU A 56 11.21 8.56 -9.30
CA LEU A 56 10.46 8.42 -10.55
C LEU A 56 9.03 8.98 -10.45
N PHE A 57 8.52 9.20 -9.24
CA PHE A 57 7.19 9.75 -9.04
C PHE A 57 7.21 11.27 -9.24
N THR A 58 6.52 11.73 -10.29
CA THR A 58 6.45 13.16 -10.66
C THR A 58 5.36 13.93 -9.91
N GLY A 59 4.54 13.24 -9.13
CA GLY A 59 3.48 13.87 -8.34
C GLY A 59 3.99 14.55 -7.07
N GLU A 60 3.06 15.03 -6.27
CA GLU A 60 3.36 15.90 -5.14
C GLU A 60 3.02 15.27 -3.78
N VAL A 61 2.17 14.25 -3.75
CA VAL A 61 1.66 13.68 -2.50
C VAL A 61 1.97 12.19 -2.42
N ALA A 62 2.57 11.75 -1.32
CA ALA A 62 2.92 10.37 -1.08
C ALA A 62 2.41 9.88 0.28
N TYR A 63 1.81 8.70 0.28
CA TYR A 63 1.52 7.91 1.47
C TYR A 63 2.28 6.59 1.37
N VAL A 64 3.26 6.39 2.26
CA VAL A 64 4.17 5.23 2.21
C VAL A 64 4.04 4.43 3.51
N TRP A 65 3.39 3.27 3.41
CA TRP A 65 3.31 2.31 4.49
C TRP A 65 4.66 1.61 4.70
N HIS A 66 4.97 1.26 5.95
CA HIS A 66 6.26 0.69 6.28
C HIS A 66 6.23 -0.05 7.63
N ALA A 67 7.21 -0.92 7.87
CA ALA A 67 7.43 -1.48 9.19
C ALA A 67 8.02 -0.42 10.15
N GLY A 68 7.52 -0.37 11.39
CA GLY A 68 7.97 0.61 12.38
C GLY A 68 9.47 0.55 12.69
N ARG A 69 10.10 -0.62 12.60
CA ARG A 69 11.57 -0.77 12.76
C ARG A 69 12.39 -0.05 11.69
N HIS A 70 11.80 0.19 10.52
CA HIS A 70 12.47 0.81 9.37
C HIS A 70 12.01 2.26 9.14
N ALA A 71 11.25 2.85 10.06
CA ALA A 71 10.69 4.20 9.92
C ALA A 71 11.73 5.27 9.54
N SER A 72 12.90 5.26 10.18
CA SER A 72 13.98 6.22 9.88
C SER A 72 14.58 6.01 8.48
N ALA A 73 14.79 4.77 8.06
CA ALA A 73 15.33 4.47 6.72
C ALA A 73 14.34 4.88 5.62
N VAL A 74 13.06 4.55 5.80
CA VAL A 74 12.00 4.92 4.86
C VAL A 74 11.85 6.44 4.78
N GLN A 75 11.82 7.13 5.93
CA GLN A 75 11.78 8.60 5.97
C GLN A 75 12.96 9.22 5.20
N ALA A 76 14.19 8.78 5.46
CA ALA A 76 15.37 9.29 4.76
C ALA A 76 15.29 9.05 3.24
N SER A 77 14.77 7.88 2.82
CA SER A 77 14.57 7.59 1.38
C SER A 77 13.55 8.53 0.74
N ILE A 78 12.46 8.85 1.43
CA ILE A 78 11.40 9.75 0.95
C ILE A 78 11.94 11.19 0.84
N GLU A 79 12.63 11.66 1.88
CA GLU A 79 13.21 13.01 1.92
C GLU A 79 14.29 13.21 0.83
N SER A 80 15.01 12.15 0.47
CA SER A 80 15.98 12.18 -0.64
C SER A 80 15.34 12.43 -2.02
N ALA A 81 14.04 12.18 -2.14
CA ALA A 81 13.23 12.46 -3.35
C ALA A 81 12.47 13.81 -3.25
N GLU A 82 12.98 14.73 -2.42
CA GLU A 82 12.47 16.10 -2.24
C GLU A 82 11.07 16.18 -1.59
N PHE A 83 10.64 15.13 -0.91
CA PHE A 83 9.44 15.17 -0.07
C PHE A 83 9.75 15.70 1.32
N GLU A 84 8.77 16.38 1.92
CA GLU A 84 8.74 16.73 3.33
C GLU A 84 7.71 15.86 4.04
N ILE A 85 8.11 15.19 5.11
CA ILE A 85 7.20 14.45 5.98
C ILE A 85 6.27 15.44 6.68
N ARG A 86 4.96 15.30 6.47
CA ARG A 86 3.93 16.14 7.10
C ARG A 86 3.42 15.51 8.39
N SER A 87 3.24 14.19 8.40
CA SER A 87 2.84 13.45 9.60
C SER A 87 3.16 11.96 9.51
N GLN A 88 3.27 11.32 10.67
CA GLN A 88 3.14 9.88 10.78
C GLN A 88 1.68 9.54 11.03
N ILE A 89 1.11 8.69 10.19
CA ILE A 89 -0.16 8.04 10.44
C ILE A 89 0.11 6.67 11.06
N VAL A 90 -0.70 6.28 12.03
CA VAL A 90 -0.63 5.00 12.73
C VAL A 90 -1.96 4.29 12.52
N TRP A 91 -1.94 3.22 11.72
CA TRP A 91 -3.05 2.30 11.64
C TRP A 91 -3.00 1.34 12.84
N VAL A 92 -3.97 1.45 13.74
CA VAL A 92 -4.19 0.55 14.88
C VAL A 92 -5.13 -0.58 14.46
N LYS A 93 -4.68 -1.82 14.69
CA LYS A 93 -5.38 -3.06 14.37
C LYS A 93 -6.24 -3.50 15.56
N ASP A 94 -7.35 -4.17 15.26
CA ASP A 94 -8.23 -4.82 16.23
C ASP A 94 -7.54 -5.96 17.01
N ARG A 95 -6.47 -6.52 16.46
CA ARG A 95 -5.63 -7.56 17.08
C ARG A 95 -4.16 -7.37 16.72
N PHE A 96 -3.27 -7.81 17.61
CA PHE A 96 -1.84 -7.81 17.32
C PHE A 96 -1.43 -8.96 16.39
N ALA A 97 -0.39 -8.75 15.61
CA ALA A 97 0.31 -9.79 14.87
C ALA A 97 1.34 -10.45 15.79
N LEU A 98 1.19 -11.77 16.00
CA LEU A 98 2.16 -12.56 16.73
C LEU A 98 3.54 -12.47 16.06
N SER A 99 4.54 -12.15 16.88
CA SER A 99 5.94 -11.92 16.50
C SER A 99 6.87 -12.63 17.49
N ARG A 100 8.14 -12.77 17.15
CA ARG A 100 9.18 -13.33 18.04
C ARG A 100 9.71 -12.32 19.08
N GLY A 101 9.25 -11.07 19.04
CA GLY A 101 9.72 -10.02 19.95
C GLY A 101 8.98 -10.00 21.28
N HIS A 102 9.50 -9.24 22.25
CA HIS A 102 8.83 -9.03 23.55
C HIS A 102 7.48 -8.31 23.43
N TYR A 103 7.30 -7.53 22.36
CA TYR A 103 6.05 -6.86 22.03
C TYR A 103 5.53 -7.36 20.67
N HIS A 104 4.22 -7.58 20.60
CA HIS A 104 3.53 -7.91 19.36
C HIS A 104 3.03 -6.64 18.67
N TRP A 105 3.09 -6.62 17.34
CA TRP A 105 2.74 -5.44 16.56
C TRP A 105 1.22 -5.32 16.43
N GLN A 106 0.62 -4.32 17.06
CA GLN A 106 -0.80 -3.98 16.90
C GLN A 106 -1.02 -2.76 16.00
N HIS A 107 0.04 -2.24 15.39
CA HIS A 107 -0.08 -1.10 14.49
C HIS A 107 0.89 -1.19 13.32
N GLU A 108 0.61 -0.42 12.28
CA GLU A 108 1.51 -0.13 11.17
C GLU A 108 1.58 1.37 10.93
N PRO A 109 2.79 1.95 10.81
CA PRO A 109 2.95 3.35 10.45
C PRO A 109 2.87 3.58 8.93
N CYS A 110 2.49 4.82 8.58
CA CYS A 110 2.52 5.37 7.24
C CYS A 110 3.08 6.78 7.29
N TRP A 111 4.01 7.09 6.38
CA TRP A 111 4.45 8.45 6.18
C TRP A 111 3.53 9.15 5.21
N TYR A 112 2.90 10.24 5.65
CA TYR A 112 2.28 11.22 4.77
C TYR A 112 3.29 12.30 4.45
N ALA A 113 3.63 12.45 3.18
CA ALA A 113 4.64 13.38 2.71
C ALA A 113 4.14 14.20 1.52
N VAL A 114 4.60 15.43 1.43
CA VAL A 114 4.29 16.35 0.33
C VAL A 114 5.60 16.89 -0.23
N LYS A 115 5.74 16.94 -1.55
CA LYS A 115 6.91 17.47 -2.23
C LYS A 115 7.15 18.93 -1.80
N LYS A 116 8.41 19.33 -1.63
CA LYS A 116 8.78 20.70 -1.22
C LYS A 116 8.10 21.74 -2.10
N GLY A 117 7.42 22.70 -1.47
CA GLY A 117 6.65 23.73 -2.16
C GLY A 117 5.26 23.29 -2.68
N GLY A 118 4.92 22.00 -2.60
CA GLY A 118 3.62 21.47 -2.99
C GLY A 118 2.49 21.85 -2.02
N THR A 119 1.27 21.94 -2.54
CA THR A 119 0.07 22.33 -1.77
C THR A 119 -0.57 21.17 -1.01
N GLY A 120 -0.24 19.92 -1.39
CA GLY A 120 -0.78 18.71 -0.80
C GLY A 120 -2.18 18.32 -1.31
N HIS A 121 -2.88 19.17 -2.07
CA HIS A 121 -4.24 18.90 -2.61
C HIS A 121 -5.25 18.39 -1.57
N TRP A 122 -5.17 18.91 -0.33
CA TRP A 122 -5.97 18.41 0.79
C TRP A 122 -7.47 18.67 0.61
N GLN A 123 -8.26 17.60 0.70
CA GLN A 123 -9.73 17.55 0.63
C GLN A 123 -10.35 16.90 1.88
N GLY A 124 -9.52 16.44 2.83
CA GLY A 124 -10.00 15.84 4.07
C GLY A 124 -10.68 16.85 5.01
N ASP A 125 -11.57 16.34 5.87
CA ASP A 125 -12.27 17.16 6.85
C ASP A 125 -11.42 17.48 8.09
N ARG A 126 -11.94 18.34 8.97
CA ARG A 126 -11.28 18.70 10.24
C ARG A 126 -11.30 17.58 11.29
N LYS A 127 -11.84 16.39 10.97
CA LYS A 127 -11.93 15.23 11.87
C LYS A 127 -10.83 14.21 11.58
N GLN A 128 -10.09 14.36 10.50
CA GLN A 128 -8.94 13.51 10.20
C GLN A 128 -7.89 13.62 11.33
N SER A 129 -7.47 12.47 11.85
CA SER A 129 -6.45 12.32 12.87
C SER A 129 -5.32 11.41 12.38
N THR A 130 -4.17 11.44 13.01
CA THR A 130 -3.03 10.57 12.69
C THR A 130 -3.20 9.14 13.20
N VAL A 131 -4.18 8.87 14.06
CA VAL A 131 -4.46 7.51 14.56
C VAL A 131 -5.71 6.97 13.88
N TRP A 132 -5.56 5.89 13.13
CA TRP A 132 -6.66 5.23 12.41
C TRP A 132 -6.94 3.87 13.01
N GLN A 133 -8.12 3.72 13.62
CA GLN A 133 -8.61 2.44 14.10
C GLN A 133 -9.40 1.77 12.98
N ILE A 134 -8.79 0.79 12.31
CA ILE A 134 -9.38 0.06 11.18
C ILE A 134 -9.18 -1.42 11.45
N ASN A 135 -10.24 -2.22 11.33
CA ASN A 135 -10.14 -3.66 11.55
C ASN A 135 -9.25 -4.30 10.48
N ALA A 136 -8.36 -5.20 10.88
CA ALA A 136 -7.44 -5.87 9.95
C ALA A 136 -8.11 -6.86 9.01
N ARG A 137 -9.39 -7.17 9.23
CA ARG A 137 -10.23 -7.94 8.31
C ARG A 137 -11.57 -7.21 8.16
N GLU A 138 -11.91 -6.89 6.93
CA GLU A 138 -13.29 -6.70 6.51
C GLU A 138 -13.77 -8.11 6.09
N ASP A 139 -14.68 -8.72 6.88
CA ASP A 139 -14.86 -10.18 6.96
C ASP A 139 -15.37 -10.94 5.71
N LYS A 140 -15.16 -12.27 5.76
CA LYS A 140 -15.66 -13.41 4.93
C LYS A 140 -14.94 -13.73 3.60
N GLY A 141 -13.80 -14.44 3.70
CA GLY A 141 -13.53 -15.55 2.77
C GLY A 141 -12.39 -15.44 1.74
N SER A 142 -11.72 -14.31 1.55
CA SER A 142 -10.76 -14.15 0.42
C SER A 142 -9.35 -14.73 0.62
N GLY A 143 -9.09 -15.50 1.67
CA GLY A 143 -7.88 -16.34 1.74
C GLY A 143 -6.53 -15.63 1.85
N HIS A 144 -6.37 -14.31 1.71
CA HIS A 144 -5.05 -13.67 1.80
C HIS A 144 -4.70 -13.23 3.23
N GLY A 145 -3.62 -13.80 3.79
CA GLY A 145 -3.26 -13.66 5.21
C GLY A 145 -2.60 -12.33 5.61
N THR A 146 -2.21 -11.50 4.64
CA THR A 146 -1.39 -10.29 4.83
C THR A 146 -1.92 -9.06 4.09
N GLN A 147 -3.14 -9.13 3.56
CA GLN A 147 -3.68 -8.04 2.78
C GLN A 147 -4.06 -6.85 3.66
N LYS A 148 -3.62 -5.64 3.27
CA LYS A 148 -4.04 -4.40 3.91
C LYS A 148 -5.55 -4.14 3.71
N PRO A 149 -6.27 -3.61 4.72
CA PRO A 149 -7.66 -3.18 4.56
C PRO A 149 -7.78 -2.09 3.49
N VAL A 150 -8.86 -2.14 2.71
CA VAL A 150 -9.11 -1.17 1.61
C VAL A 150 -9.21 0.25 2.16
N GLU A 151 -9.81 0.42 3.33
CA GLU A 151 -9.94 1.72 3.99
C GLU A 151 -8.60 2.43 4.24
N CYS A 152 -7.53 1.68 4.49
CA CYS A 152 -6.20 2.27 4.69
C CYS A 152 -5.66 2.96 3.42
N MET A 153 -6.10 2.53 2.25
CA MET A 153 -5.73 3.14 0.97
C MET A 153 -6.76 4.15 0.50
N ARG A 154 -8.05 3.86 0.72
CA ARG A 154 -9.17 4.71 0.28
C ARG A 154 -9.14 6.08 0.95
N ARG A 155 -8.86 6.13 2.26
CA ARG A 155 -8.84 7.39 3.02
C ARG A 155 -7.78 8.39 2.51
N PRO A 156 -6.50 8.01 2.30
CA PRO A 156 -5.53 8.85 1.59
C PRO A 156 -6.01 9.34 0.21
N ILE A 157 -6.61 8.44 -0.57
CA ILE A 157 -7.12 8.76 -1.91
C ILE A 157 -8.17 9.86 -1.84
N GLU A 158 -9.13 9.75 -0.93
CA GLU A 158 -10.19 10.75 -0.76
C GLU A 158 -9.68 12.06 -0.17
N ASN A 159 -8.72 11.99 0.75
CA ASN A 159 -8.17 13.17 1.41
C ASN A 159 -7.28 14.02 0.51
N ASN A 160 -6.78 13.50 -0.61
CA ASN A 160 -5.79 14.20 -1.44
C ASN A 160 -6.06 14.13 -2.95
N SER A 161 -7.23 13.64 -3.39
CA SER A 161 -7.64 13.63 -4.80
C SER A 161 -9.15 13.80 -4.93
N SER A 162 -9.64 14.09 -6.14
CA SER A 162 -11.06 14.15 -6.51
C SER A 162 -11.44 13.00 -7.46
N PRO A 163 -12.72 12.64 -7.57
CA PRO A 163 -13.18 11.66 -8.56
C PRO A 163 -12.68 11.96 -9.97
N GLY A 164 -12.34 10.92 -10.73
CA GLY A 164 -11.73 11.00 -12.06
C GLY A 164 -10.22 11.24 -12.08
N GLN A 165 -9.60 11.60 -10.95
CA GLN A 165 -8.15 11.76 -10.88
C GLN A 165 -7.42 10.41 -10.76
N ALA A 166 -6.13 10.44 -11.09
CA ALA A 166 -5.27 9.28 -11.10
C ALA A 166 -4.52 9.11 -9.76
N VAL A 167 -4.34 7.86 -9.34
CA VAL A 167 -3.53 7.44 -8.19
C VAL A 167 -2.40 6.54 -8.69
N TYR A 168 -1.18 6.72 -8.20
CA TYR A 168 -0.02 5.90 -8.54
C TYR A 168 0.28 4.86 -7.45
N GLU A 169 0.57 3.63 -7.85
CA GLU A 169 0.90 2.51 -6.96
C GLU A 169 2.05 1.66 -7.54
N PRO A 170 3.31 1.90 -7.16
CA PRO A 170 4.44 1.14 -7.70
C PRO A 170 4.60 -0.28 -7.14
N PHE A 171 3.86 -0.68 -6.10
CA PHE A 171 3.98 -1.95 -5.38
C PHE A 171 2.60 -2.58 -5.13
N SER A 172 1.86 -2.89 -6.21
CA SER A 172 0.43 -3.21 -6.14
C SER A 172 0.11 -4.45 -5.29
N GLY A 173 0.99 -5.44 -5.28
CA GLY A 173 0.75 -6.73 -4.66
C GLY A 173 -0.58 -7.32 -5.12
N SER A 174 -1.44 -7.61 -4.16
CA SER A 174 -2.79 -8.14 -4.43
C SER A 174 -3.83 -7.12 -4.91
N GLY A 175 -3.46 -5.87 -5.19
CA GLY A 175 -4.36 -4.87 -5.80
C GLY A 175 -5.26 -4.10 -4.83
N THR A 176 -4.89 -3.96 -3.54
CA THR A 176 -5.71 -3.22 -2.57
C THR A 176 -5.91 -1.75 -2.95
N THR A 177 -4.86 -1.06 -3.42
CA THR A 177 -4.94 0.34 -3.87
C THR A 177 -5.81 0.47 -5.13
N ILE A 178 -5.83 -0.54 -6.01
CA ILE A 178 -6.72 -0.58 -7.19
C ILE A 178 -8.19 -0.55 -6.75
N ILE A 179 -8.57 -1.45 -5.84
CA ILE A 179 -9.95 -1.52 -5.32
C ILE A 179 -10.32 -0.23 -4.57
N ALA A 180 -9.39 0.33 -3.79
CA ALA A 180 -9.62 1.57 -3.07
C ALA A 180 -9.87 2.76 -4.01
N ALA A 181 -9.09 2.86 -5.10
CA ALA A 181 -9.29 3.89 -6.11
C ALA A 181 -10.63 3.69 -6.84
N GLU A 182 -10.96 2.46 -7.24
CA GLU A 182 -12.23 2.11 -7.87
C GLU A 182 -13.43 2.52 -7.00
N GLN A 183 -13.42 2.15 -5.70
CA GLN A 183 -14.45 2.56 -4.74
C GLN A 183 -14.59 4.06 -4.60
N ALA A 184 -13.48 4.79 -4.71
CA ALA A 184 -13.46 6.23 -4.68
C ALA A 184 -13.77 6.84 -6.06
N GLY A 185 -13.94 6.08 -7.14
CA GLY A 185 -14.12 6.65 -8.49
C GLY A 185 -12.87 7.37 -9.01
N ARG A 186 -11.67 6.88 -8.67
CA ARG A 186 -10.37 7.31 -9.18
C ARG A 186 -9.76 6.18 -10.02
N ALA A 187 -8.84 6.52 -10.93
CA ALA A 187 -8.11 5.52 -11.71
C ALA A 187 -6.77 5.19 -11.04
N CYS A 188 -6.52 3.92 -10.71
CA CYS A 188 -5.23 3.48 -10.17
C CYS A 188 -4.29 3.03 -11.29
N TYR A 189 -3.08 3.57 -11.27
CA TYR A 189 -1.98 3.23 -12.17
C TYR A 189 -0.95 2.43 -11.38
N ALA A 190 -1.07 1.11 -11.47
CA ALA A 190 -0.37 0.19 -10.58
C ALA A 190 0.69 -0.66 -11.30
N ILE A 191 1.77 -0.96 -10.60
CA ILE A 191 2.84 -1.86 -11.05
C ILE A 191 2.97 -2.99 -10.04
N GLU A 192 3.16 -4.22 -10.53
CA GLU A 192 3.48 -5.38 -9.71
C GLU A 192 4.49 -6.24 -10.46
N LEU A 193 5.54 -6.67 -9.76
CA LEU A 193 6.64 -7.43 -10.34
C LEU A 193 6.27 -8.90 -10.55
N SER A 194 5.52 -9.47 -9.62
CA SER A 194 5.16 -10.89 -9.61
C SER A 194 3.91 -11.16 -10.44
N PRO A 195 3.99 -11.98 -11.51
CA PRO A 195 2.84 -12.33 -12.32
C PRO A 195 1.71 -13.01 -11.53
N SER A 196 2.02 -13.76 -10.46
CA SER A 196 0.99 -14.39 -9.62
C SER A 196 0.22 -13.36 -8.79
N TYR A 197 0.89 -12.32 -8.29
CA TYR A 197 0.21 -11.21 -7.61
C TYR A 197 -0.59 -10.34 -8.59
N VAL A 198 -0.11 -10.14 -9.82
CA VAL A 198 -0.90 -9.51 -10.90
C VAL A 198 -2.20 -10.28 -11.14
N GLN A 199 -2.14 -11.61 -11.26
CA GLN A 199 -3.36 -12.42 -11.44
C GLN A 199 -4.31 -12.29 -10.25
N ILE A 200 -3.80 -12.32 -9.02
CA ILE A 200 -4.63 -12.10 -7.81
C ILE A 200 -5.29 -10.72 -7.85
N ALA A 201 -4.57 -9.66 -8.23
CA ALA A 201 -5.12 -8.32 -8.32
C ALA A 201 -6.25 -8.24 -9.38
N ILE A 202 -6.05 -8.87 -10.54
CA ILE A 202 -7.08 -8.99 -11.60
C ILE A 202 -8.31 -9.71 -11.06
N ASP A 203 -8.16 -10.92 -10.53
CA ASP A 203 -9.28 -11.74 -10.04
C ASP A 203 -10.09 -11.00 -8.97
N ARG A 204 -9.40 -10.30 -8.06
CA ARG A 204 -10.04 -9.51 -7.02
C ARG A 204 -10.80 -8.30 -7.57
N TRP A 205 -10.21 -7.57 -8.54
CA TRP A 205 -10.88 -6.43 -9.16
C TRP A 205 -12.08 -6.86 -10.00
N GLU A 206 -11.97 -7.95 -10.78
CA GLU A 206 -13.10 -8.52 -11.53
C GLU A 206 -14.22 -8.99 -10.60
N ALA A 207 -13.89 -9.67 -9.50
CA ALA A 207 -14.87 -10.09 -8.51
C ALA A 207 -15.54 -8.90 -7.80
N PHE A 208 -14.79 -7.83 -7.57
CA PHE A 208 -15.31 -6.61 -6.92
C PHE A 208 -16.24 -5.81 -7.85
N THR A 209 -15.87 -5.64 -9.12
CA THR A 209 -16.58 -4.78 -10.08
C THR A 209 -17.61 -5.51 -10.95
N GLY A 210 -17.46 -6.83 -11.11
CA GLY A 210 -18.18 -7.62 -12.11
C GLY A 210 -17.70 -7.41 -13.56
N LEU A 211 -16.67 -6.59 -13.77
CA LEU A 211 -16.08 -6.33 -15.08
C LEU A 211 -15.01 -7.37 -15.45
N LYS A 212 -14.51 -7.29 -16.68
CA LYS A 212 -13.41 -8.13 -17.18
C LYS A 212 -12.18 -7.30 -17.50
N ALA A 213 -11.03 -7.74 -17.00
CA ALA A 213 -9.75 -7.13 -17.28
C ALA A 213 -9.39 -7.35 -18.75
N ILE A 214 -8.88 -6.31 -19.39
CA ILE A 214 -8.47 -6.34 -20.79
C ILE A 214 -6.95 -6.27 -20.82
N LYS A 215 -6.33 -7.26 -21.46
CA LYS A 215 -4.92 -7.21 -21.78
C LYS A 215 -4.73 -6.26 -22.96
N VAL A 216 -3.99 -5.17 -22.73
CA VAL A 216 -3.60 -4.23 -23.78
C VAL A 216 -2.25 -4.67 -24.33
N ASP A 217 -2.09 -4.70 -25.66
CA ASP A 217 -0.82 -5.00 -26.30
C ASP A 217 0.22 -3.90 -26.05
N ALA A 218 1.48 -4.29 -25.95
CA ALA A 218 2.59 -3.44 -25.52
C ALA A 218 3.22 -2.59 -26.62
#